data_AF-A0A1Q5QTP9-F1
#
_entry.id   AF-A0A1Q5QTP9-F1
#
_cell.length_a   1.000
_cell.length_b   1.000
_cell.length_c   1.000
_cell.angle_alpha   90.00
_cell.angle_beta   90.00
_cell.angle_gamma   90.00
#
_symmetry.space_group_name_H-M   'P 1'
#
loop_
_entity.id
_entity.type
_entity.pdbx_description
1 polymer ?
#
loop_
_entity_poly.entity_id
_entity_poly.type
_entity_poly.pdbx_seq_one_letter_code
_entity_poly.pdbx_strand_id
1 'polypeptide(L)'
;MGHVIGRSRYQATLYPETLDEVIAADSAVRVIDGFVDGLDLAGLGFSHVEAEATGRPPYDPRDLLKLYIYGYLNQMRSSRRLEREAQRNVEVFWLINRVTPVFKTIADFRKDHPEAIVGVCRAFIKFCRGQSVFGGEVLAIDGSKIAAAASRKQVITKKKLAERETAIERKIAEYLTAMDEADAEEAPLEPAKTDVAAALAALKAQRAELQQQARQLVQEGLKQKVLGEPEAQLMRTPRGHQVAYNAQIAVDAEHDLIVAFDLTNDGNDLQQLHPMAQQGKAAVGADQVTVVADTGYANGAHAKQCEQDGITAIVPDAERVNPKGRQYFSRDRFSYDRENDSWSCPAGEVLRLFKTSRTKQKKEYRTQACPTCPLKSQCTEAAQRIIVRGFHDDDREAMHQRAMADPAWMKLRRRVAEHPFGTIKWMMGFPRFLVRGLRKAKAELALSITAYNIKRMIAIKGLPTLLTALRPSAA
;
A
#
# COMPACT_ATOMS: atom_id res chain seq x y z
N MET A 1 36.57 -26.89 -30.33
CA MET A 1 36.49 -25.68 -29.47
C MET A 1 36.63 -26.14 -28.03
N GLY A 2 37.70 -25.78 -27.35
CA GLY A 2 37.90 -26.15 -25.94
C GLY A 2 37.03 -25.29 -25.04
N HIS A 3 36.33 -25.90 -24.09
CA HIS A 3 35.70 -25.16 -23.00
C HIS A 3 36.77 -24.59 -22.08
N VAL A 4 36.48 -23.44 -21.44
CA VAL A 4 37.29 -22.94 -20.32
C VAL A 4 37.16 -23.96 -19.18
N ILE A 5 38.29 -24.57 -18.78
CA ILE A 5 38.34 -25.56 -17.70
C ILE A 5 38.57 -24.82 -16.38
N GLY A 6 37.66 -25.00 -15.42
CA GLY A 6 37.78 -24.42 -14.07
C GLY A 6 38.81 -25.15 -13.20
N ARG A 7 39.06 -24.63 -11.99
CA ARG A 7 39.91 -25.29 -10.97
C ARG A 7 39.18 -26.47 -10.32
N SER A 8 39.93 -27.48 -9.88
CA SER A 8 39.35 -28.68 -9.24
C SER A 8 38.80 -28.35 -7.86
N ARG A 9 37.60 -28.86 -7.54
CA ARG A 9 36.98 -28.75 -6.20
C ARG A 9 37.76 -29.46 -5.07
N TYR A 10 38.76 -30.27 -5.42
CA TYR A 10 39.63 -30.97 -4.48
C TYR A 10 41.02 -30.34 -4.39
N GLN A 11 41.29 -29.26 -5.12
CA GLN A 11 42.54 -28.53 -5.05
C GLN A 11 42.64 -27.80 -3.70
N ALA A 12 43.62 -28.18 -2.88
CA ALA A 12 43.93 -27.47 -1.64
C ALA A 12 44.76 -26.22 -1.93
N THR A 13 44.52 -25.14 -1.19
CA THR A 13 45.36 -23.94 -1.18
C THR A 13 46.31 -23.96 0.01
N LEU A 14 47.56 -23.51 -0.19
CA LEU A 14 48.58 -23.48 0.86
C LEU A 14 48.29 -22.40 1.92
N TYR A 15 47.69 -21.28 1.51
CA TYR A 15 47.19 -20.23 2.39
C TYR A 15 45.67 -20.17 2.25
N PRO A 16 44.90 -20.26 3.36
CA PRO A 16 43.45 -20.19 3.29
C PRO A 16 43.03 -18.76 2.95
N GLU A 17 42.15 -18.61 1.94
CA GLU A 17 41.54 -17.32 1.60
C GLU A 17 40.64 -16.85 2.76
N THR A 18 40.73 -15.58 3.11
CA THR A 18 39.77 -14.96 4.02
C THR A 18 38.43 -14.75 3.30
N LEU A 19 37.33 -14.67 4.05
CA LEU A 19 36.04 -14.31 3.45
C LEU A 19 36.11 -12.97 2.70
N ASP A 20 36.92 -12.03 3.18
CA ASP A 20 37.05 -10.71 2.57
C ASP A 20 37.77 -10.75 1.22
N GLU A 21 38.72 -11.67 1.03
CA GLU A 21 39.39 -11.92 -0.26
C GLU A 21 38.47 -12.61 -1.27
N VAL A 22 37.53 -13.44 -0.80
CA VAL A 22 36.55 -14.14 -1.66
C VAL A 22 35.45 -13.21 -2.15
N ILE A 23 35.02 -12.24 -1.33
CA ILE A 23 33.97 -11.29 -1.70
C ILE A 23 34.58 -10.12 -2.45
N ALA A 24 34.18 -9.94 -3.71
CA ALA A 24 34.65 -8.86 -4.55
C ALA A 24 34.47 -7.48 -3.88
N ALA A 25 35.45 -6.59 -4.06
CA ALA A 25 35.44 -5.24 -3.50
C ALA A 25 34.24 -4.40 -3.99
N ASP A 26 33.66 -4.77 -5.13
CA ASP A 26 32.49 -4.17 -5.76
C ASP A 26 31.19 -4.93 -5.50
N SER A 27 31.14 -5.83 -4.51
CA SER A 27 29.89 -6.49 -4.14
C SER A 27 28.95 -5.56 -3.35
N ALA A 28 27.67 -5.56 -3.72
CA ALA A 28 26.62 -4.78 -3.07
C ALA A 28 26.44 -5.10 -1.58
N VAL A 29 26.88 -6.28 -1.11
CA VAL A 29 26.82 -6.64 0.31
C VAL A 29 27.65 -5.73 1.20
N ARG A 30 28.74 -5.16 0.67
CA ARG A 30 29.58 -4.20 1.39
C ARG A 30 28.85 -2.89 1.68
N VAL A 31 27.88 -2.51 0.84
CA VAL A 31 27.03 -1.33 1.05
C VAL A 31 26.02 -1.59 2.16
N ILE A 32 25.46 -2.80 2.22
CA ILE A 32 24.55 -3.21 3.30
C ILE A 32 25.30 -3.18 4.63
N ASP A 33 26.49 -3.76 4.65
CA ASP A 33 27.37 -3.82 5.82
C ASP A 33 27.71 -2.42 6.35
N GLY A 34 28.32 -1.58 5.52
CA GLY A 34 28.72 -0.23 5.91
C GLY A 34 27.54 0.66 6.32
N PHE A 35 26.37 0.52 5.67
CA PHE A 35 25.18 1.26 6.08
C PHE A 35 24.66 0.80 7.45
N VAL A 36 24.50 -0.50 7.67
CA VAL A 36 23.95 -1.02 8.93
C VAL A 36 24.90 -0.77 10.10
N ASP A 37 26.21 -0.83 9.89
CA ASP A 37 27.19 -0.55 10.94
C ASP A 37 27.22 0.92 11.35
N GLY A 38 26.90 1.83 10.43
CA GLY A 38 26.72 3.25 10.74
C GLY A 38 25.43 3.60 11.50
N LEU A 39 24.53 2.65 11.75
CA LEU A 39 23.27 2.92 12.44
C LEU A 39 23.40 2.84 13.98
N ASP A 40 22.73 3.77 14.64
CA ASP A 40 22.38 3.66 16.07
C ASP A 40 21.13 2.78 16.22
N LEU A 41 21.34 1.47 16.39
CA LEU A 41 20.23 0.52 16.52
C LEU A 41 19.45 0.68 17.82
N ALA A 42 20.10 1.10 18.92
CA ALA A 42 19.44 1.33 20.19
C ALA A 42 18.49 2.53 20.10
N GLY A 43 18.97 3.65 19.53
CA GLY A 43 18.15 4.83 19.28
C GLY A 43 17.00 4.60 18.29
N LEU A 44 17.14 3.63 17.37
CA LEU A 44 16.07 3.20 16.47
C LEU A 44 15.05 2.25 17.13
N GLY A 45 15.32 1.74 18.34
CA GLY A 45 14.42 0.89 19.10
C GLY A 45 14.53 -0.61 18.80
N PHE A 46 15.69 -1.08 18.33
CA PHE A 46 15.98 -2.52 18.31
C PHE A 46 16.23 -3.03 19.74
N SER A 47 15.67 -4.18 20.11
CA SER A 47 16.00 -4.84 21.38
C SER A 47 17.27 -5.68 21.24
N HIS A 48 17.85 -6.07 22.38
CA HIS A 48 19.05 -6.92 22.46
C HIS A 48 20.29 -6.34 21.76
N VAL A 49 20.37 -5.01 21.64
CA VAL A 49 21.58 -4.32 21.16
C VAL A 49 22.71 -4.47 22.19
N GLU A 50 22.37 -4.38 23.48
CA GLU A 50 23.24 -4.77 24.58
C GLU A 50 22.80 -6.15 25.07
N ALA A 51 23.74 -7.08 25.15
CA ALA A 51 23.47 -8.42 25.64
C ALA A 51 23.29 -8.41 27.17
N GLU A 52 22.28 -9.13 27.66
CA GLU A 52 22.11 -9.34 29.10
C GLU A 52 23.30 -10.13 29.68
N ALA A 53 23.67 -9.85 30.92
CA ALA A 53 24.79 -10.51 31.60
C ALA A 53 24.57 -12.01 31.86
N THR A 54 23.31 -12.48 31.80
CA THR A 54 22.93 -13.86 32.13
C THR A 54 22.05 -14.47 31.03
N GLY A 55 22.22 -15.77 30.77
CA GLY A 55 21.45 -16.52 29.79
C GLY A 55 22.22 -16.79 28.49
N ARG A 56 21.54 -17.37 27.50
CA ARG A 56 22.13 -17.59 26.17
C ARG A 56 22.21 -16.24 25.45
N PRO A 57 23.39 -15.78 24.99
CA PRO A 57 23.50 -14.53 24.26
C PRO A 57 22.59 -14.51 23.02
N PRO A 58 21.82 -13.44 22.80
CA PRO A 58 21.05 -13.26 21.59
C PRO A 58 21.99 -13.02 20.39
N TYR A 59 21.46 -13.17 19.17
CA TYR A 59 22.17 -12.72 17.97
C TYR A 59 22.18 -11.19 17.93
N ASP A 60 23.25 -10.60 17.39
CA ASP A 60 23.31 -9.15 17.19
C ASP A 60 22.19 -8.71 16.21
N PRO A 61 21.36 -7.72 16.57
CA PRO A 61 20.33 -7.19 15.68
C PRO A 61 20.91 -6.62 14.37
N ARG A 62 22.18 -6.21 14.31
CA ARG A 62 22.88 -5.80 13.07
C ARG A 62 22.92 -6.94 12.07
N ASP A 63 23.34 -8.13 12.49
CA ASP A 63 23.44 -9.30 11.62
C ASP A 63 22.07 -9.69 11.05
N LEU A 64 21.03 -9.68 11.88
CA LEU A 64 19.66 -10.00 11.44
C LEU A 64 19.11 -8.93 10.49
N LEU A 65 19.42 -7.65 10.71
CA LEU A 65 19.04 -6.55 9.82
C LEU A 65 19.76 -6.65 8.46
N LYS A 66 21.07 -6.87 8.47
CA LYS A 66 21.89 -7.08 7.26
C LYS A 66 21.33 -8.24 6.43
N LEU A 67 21.04 -9.38 7.09
CA LEU A 67 20.43 -10.56 6.44
C LEU A 67 19.08 -10.23 5.79
N TYR A 68 18.24 -9.44 6.45
CA TYR A 68 16.96 -9.03 5.87
C TYR A 68 17.14 -8.12 4.66
N ILE A 69 17.96 -7.08 4.73
CA ILE A 69 18.20 -6.17 3.60
C ILE A 69 18.76 -6.96 2.40
N TYR A 70 19.74 -7.84 2.64
CA TYR A 70 20.27 -8.77 1.63
C TYR A 70 19.17 -9.64 1.01
N GLY A 71 18.28 -10.16 1.86
CA GLY A 71 17.12 -10.93 1.46
C GLY A 71 16.23 -10.20 0.46
N TYR A 72 15.81 -8.97 0.76
CA TYR A 72 14.93 -8.22 -0.16
C TYR A 72 15.65 -7.80 -1.45
N LEU A 73 16.94 -7.47 -1.39
CA LEU A 73 17.75 -7.16 -2.57
C LEU A 73 17.82 -8.35 -3.54
N ASN A 74 17.87 -9.58 -3.01
CA ASN A 74 18.02 -10.82 -3.77
C ASN A 74 16.73 -11.67 -3.89
N GLN A 75 15.54 -11.09 -3.69
CA GLN A 75 14.24 -11.79 -3.79
C GLN A 75 14.07 -12.99 -2.82
N MET A 76 14.66 -12.89 -1.64
CA MET A 76 14.66 -13.90 -0.58
C MET A 76 14.04 -13.34 0.71
N ARG A 77 12.71 -13.24 0.74
CA ARG A 77 11.97 -12.67 1.89
C ARG A 77 11.59 -13.69 2.99
N SER A 78 11.60 -14.98 2.66
CA SER A 78 11.18 -16.03 3.58
C SER A 78 12.28 -16.29 4.62
N SER A 79 11.94 -16.24 5.90
CA SER A 79 12.87 -16.54 6.99
C SER A 79 13.52 -17.92 6.88
N ARG A 80 12.81 -18.92 6.33
CA ARG A 80 13.37 -20.26 6.06
C ARG A 80 14.36 -20.27 4.89
N ARG A 81 14.16 -19.41 3.88
CA ARG A 81 15.13 -19.25 2.80
C ARG A 81 16.36 -18.52 3.33
N LEU A 82 16.18 -17.49 4.15
CA LEU A 82 17.28 -16.76 4.79
C LEU A 82 18.12 -17.66 5.70
N GLU A 83 17.50 -18.51 6.52
CA GLU A 83 18.19 -19.53 7.32
C GLU A 83 19.06 -20.46 6.44
N ARG A 84 18.51 -20.95 5.33
CA ARG A 84 19.28 -21.77 4.39
C ARG A 84 20.44 -21.03 3.76
N GLU A 85 20.27 -19.76 3.40
CA GLU A 85 21.35 -18.93 2.85
C GLU A 85 22.46 -18.69 3.88
N ALA A 86 22.08 -18.44 5.14
CA ALA A 86 23.01 -18.31 6.26
C ALA A 86 23.86 -19.56 6.52
N GLN A 87 23.53 -20.71 5.92
CA GLN A 87 24.27 -21.97 6.03
C GLN A 87 25.11 -22.33 4.79
N ARG A 88 24.97 -21.61 3.67
CA ARG A 88 25.59 -22.02 2.39
C ARG A 88 26.16 -20.91 1.53
N ASN A 89 25.75 -19.67 1.73
CA ASN A 89 26.06 -18.57 0.83
C ASN A 89 27.24 -17.78 1.37
N VAL A 90 28.31 -17.70 0.58
CA VAL A 90 29.56 -17.03 0.99
C VAL A 90 29.38 -15.53 1.21
N GLU A 91 28.50 -14.87 0.47
CA GLU A 91 28.19 -13.46 0.70
C GLU A 91 27.49 -13.25 2.04
N VAL A 92 26.57 -14.16 2.39
CA VAL A 92 25.90 -14.12 3.69
C VAL A 92 26.88 -14.46 4.81
N PHE A 93 27.76 -15.45 4.62
CA PHE A 93 28.81 -15.76 5.59
C PHE A 93 29.68 -14.55 5.92
N TRP A 94 30.06 -13.78 4.90
CA TRP A 94 30.81 -12.53 5.07
C TRP A 94 29.95 -11.48 5.78
N LEU A 95 28.71 -11.29 5.34
CA LEU A 95 27.82 -10.22 5.81
C LEU A 95 27.38 -10.35 7.28
N ILE A 96 27.23 -11.59 7.78
CA ILE A 96 26.76 -11.86 9.16
C ILE A 96 27.77 -12.70 9.95
N ASN A 97 29.05 -12.65 9.60
CA ASN A 97 30.13 -13.31 10.35
C ASN A 97 29.91 -14.82 10.62
N ARG A 98 29.35 -15.54 9.64
CA ARG A 98 29.00 -16.98 9.70
C ARG A 98 28.06 -17.37 10.85
N VAL A 99 27.33 -16.43 11.45
CA VAL A 99 26.25 -16.80 12.38
C VAL A 99 25.11 -17.48 11.63
N THR A 100 24.49 -18.48 12.26
CA THR A 100 23.46 -19.31 11.61
C THR A 100 22.11 -19.19 12.35
N PRO A 101 21.44 -18.04 12.29
CA PRO A 101 20.17 -17.84 12.98
C PRO A 101 19.10 -18.75 12.36
N VAL A 102 18.31 -19.39 13.22
CA VAL A 102 17.21 -20.25 12.78
C VAL A 102 16.03 -19.42 12.27
N PHE A 103 15.17 -20.01 11.43
CA PHE A 103 14.08 -19.27 10.80
C PHE A 103 13.16 -18.57 11.82
N LYS A 104 13.01 -19.12 13.02
CA LYS A 104 12.19 -18.55 14.09
C LYS A 104 12.79 -17.23 14.59
N THR A 105 14.07 -17.23 14.94
CA THR A 105 14.81 -16.01 15.32
C THR A 105 14.71 -14.93 14.27
N ILE A 106 14.90 -15.29 12.99
CA ILE A 106 14.78 -14.36 11.87
C ILE A 106 13.34 -13.81 11.80
N ALA A 107 12.32 -14.68 11.86
CA ALA A 107 10.92 -14.25 11.80
C ALA A 107 10.49 -13.36 12.98
N ASP A 108 10.93 -13.69 14.19
CA ASP A 108 10.64 -12.93 15.41
C ASP A 108 11.30 -11.55 15.36
N PHE A 109 12.54 -11.44 14.87
CA PHE A 109 13.20 -10.14 14.66
C PHE A 109 12.35 -9.15 13.84
N ARG A 110 11.81 -9.57 12.68
CA ARG A 110 10.94 -8.70 11.87
C ARG A 110 9.59 -8.43 12.52
N LYS A 111 9.07 -9.40 13.26
CA LYS A 111 7.76 -9.32 13.91
C LYS A 111 7.78 -8.34 15.09
N ASP A 112 8.88 -8.32 15.82
CA ASP A 112 8.98 -7.63 17.11
C ASP A 112 9.57 -6.21 16.96
N HIS A 113 10.23 -5.90 15.83
CA HIS A 113 10.85 -4.58 15.55
C HIS A 113 10.26 -3.78 14.36
N PRO A 114 8.94 -3.70 14.15
CA PRO A 114 8.40 -3.06 12.94
C PRO A 114 8.69 -1.54 12.86
N GLU A 115 8.63 -0.79 13.97
CA GLU A 115 8.96 0.65 13.99
C GLU A 115 10.43 0.88 13.69
N ALA A 116 11.32 0.10 14.30
CA ALA A 116 12.76 0.22 14.11
C ALA A 116 13.13 -0.02 12.65
N ILE A 117 12.54 -1.03 12.00
CA ILE A 117 12.72 -1.31 10.58
C ILE A 117 12.22 -0.16 9.69
N VAL A 118 11.08 0.46 10.02
CA VAL A 118 10.63 1.69 9.33
C VAL A 118 11.64 2.83 9.55
N GLY A 119 12.17 2.94 10.76
CA GLY A 119 13.24 3.88 11.13
C GLY A 119 14.51 3.70 10.30
N VAL A 120 14.93 2.47 10.03
CA VAL A 120 16.08 2.16 9.15
C VAL A 120 15.87 2.72 7.75
N CYS A 121 14.68 2.54 7.16
CA CYS A 121 14.38 3.09 5.84
C CYS A 121 14.42 4.64 5.85
N ARG A 122 13.87 5.26 6.89
CA ARG A 122 13.94 6.72 7.08
C ARG A 122 15.38 7.20 7.27
N ALA A 123 16.21 6.45 8.00
CA ALA A 123 17.63 6.75 8.17
C ALA A 123 18.37 6.68 6.83
N PHE A 124 18.07 5.70 5.97
CA PHE A 124 18.63 5.63 4.63
C PHE A 124 18.21 6.82 3.75
N ILE A 125 16.93 7.22 3.81
CA ILE A 125 16.44 8.41 3.08
C ILE A 125 17.16 9.68 3.56
N LYS A 126 17.35 9.82 4.89
CA LYS A 126 18.12 10.94 5.47
C LYS A 126 19.57 10.91 5.02
N PHE A 127 20.18 9.73 4.93
CA PHE A 127 21.52 9.55 4.36
C PHE A 127 21.56 10.03 2.90
N CYS A 128 20.61 9.61 2.05
CA CYS A 128 20.51 10.09 0.67
C CYS A 128 20.40 11.62 0.60
N ARG A 129 19.62 12.26 1.47
CA ARG A 129 19.57 13.73 1.55
C ARG A 129 20.95 14.33 1.84
N GLY A 130 21.68 13.78 2.82
CA GLY A 130 23.04 14.23 3.14
C GLY A 130 24.05 14.05 2.00
N GLN A 131 23.75 13.14 1.06
CA GLN A 131 24.53 12.92 -0.15
C GLN A 131 24.17 13.85 -1.31
N SER A 132 23.22 14.77 -1.12
CA SER A 132 22.72 15.74 -2.12
C SER A 132 22.30 15.09 -3.45
N VAL A 133 21.65 13.92 -3.37
CA VAL A 133 21.15 13.19 -4.55
C VAL A 133 19.66 13.43 -4.82
N PHE A 134 18.96 14.21 -4.02
CA PHE A 134 17.58 14.58 -4.32
C PHE A 134 17.58 15.84 -5.18
N GLY A 135 16.75 15.85 -6.23
CA GLY A 135 16.45 17.10 -6.94
C GLY A 135 15.67 18.05 -6.04
N GLY A 136 14.72 17.52 -5.26
CA GLY A 136 14.01 18.28 -4.23
C GLY A 136 12.97 19.27 -4.77
N GLU A 137 12.80 19.36 -6.08
CA GLU A 137 11.85 20.26 -6.74
C GLU A 137 10.52 19.57 -7.08
N VAL A 138 10.60 18.35 -7.64
CA VAL A 138 9.43 17.64 -8.16
C VAL A 138 9.35 16.25 -7.55
N LEU A 139 8.18 15.95 -6.97
CA LEU A 139 7.85 14.64 -6.40
C LEU A 139 6.68 14.01 -7.14
N ALA A 140 6.81 12.73 -7.49
CA ALA A 140 5.69 11.94 -8.00
C ALA A 140 5.09 11.10 -6.86
N ILE A 141 3.77 11.20 -6.67
CA ILE A 141 3.03 10.39 -5.70
C ILE A 141 2.23 9.34 -6.43
N ASP A 142 2.32 8.10 -5.94
CA ASP A 142 1.55 7.00 -6.50
C ASP A 142 1.21 5.95 -5.45
N GLY A 143 0.15 5.21 -5.76
CA GLY A 143 -0.49 4.24 -4.89
C GLY A 143 -0.54 2.88 -5.57
N SER A 144 -0.26 1.83 -4.81
CA SER A 144 -0.30 0.48 -5.32
C SER A 144 -0.87 -0.48 -4.30
N LYS A 145 -1.87 -1.26 -4.71
CA LYS A 145 -2.42 -2.32 -3.87
C LYS A 145 -1.46 -3.52 -3.85
N ILE A 146 -1.04 -3.93 -2.65
CA ILE A 146 -0.17 -5.10 -2.42
C ILE A 146 -0.96 -6.11 -1.60
N ALA A 147 -0.92 -7.38 -2.01
CA ALA A 147 -1.75 -8.42 -1.39
C ALA A 147 -1.39 -8.61 0.09
N ALA A 148 -2.40 -8.72 0.95
CA ALA A 148 -2.22 -9.07 2.34
C ALA A 148 -1.87 -10.56 2.48
N ALA A 149 -1.46 -10.99 3.67
CA ALA A 149 -1.17 -12.40 3.92
C ALA A 149 -2.44 -13.26 3.89
N ALA A 150 -3.58 -12.70 4.31
CA ALA A 150 -4.89 -13.35 4.25
C ALA A 150 -5.39 -13.53 2.82
N SER A 151 -6.12 -14.63 2.61
CA SER A 151 -6.71 -14.96 1.31
C SER A 151 -8.12 -14.42 1.16
N ARG A 152 -8.60 -14.33 -0.10
CA ARG A 152 -9.98 -13.92 -0.43
C ARG A 152 -11.07 -14.80 0.18
N LYS A 153 -10.73 -16.04 0.58
CA LYS A 153 -11.64 -16.97 1.26
C LYS A 153 -11.97 -16.51 2.68
N GLN A 154 -11.08 -15.74 3.31
CA GLN A 154 -11.24 -15.20 4.66
C GLN A 154 -12.13 -13.94 4.72
N VAL A 155 -12.56 -13.42 3.57
CA VAL A 155 -13.38 -12.19 3.50
C VAL A 155 -14.83 -12.51 3.79
N ILE A 156 -15.34 -11.88 4.85
CA ILE A 156 -16.75 -11.86 5.24
C ILE A 156 -17.36 -10.53 4.78
N THR A 157 -18.52 -10.62 4.12
CA THR A 157 -19.35 -9.47 3.74
C THR A 157 -20.80 -9.79 4.08
N LYS A 158 -21.65 -8.77 4.27
CA LYS A 158 -23.09 -8.97 4.49
C LYS A 158 -23.72 -9.85 3.39
N LYS A 159 -23.34 -9.61 2.13
CA LYS A 159 -23.80 -10.40 0.98
C LYS A 159 -23.41 -11.88 1.10
N LYS A 160 -22.13 -12.17 1.36
CA LYS A 160 -21.66 -13.57 1.52
C LYS A 160 -22.28 -14.28 2.72
N LEU A 161 -22.54 -13.56 3.81
CA LEU A 161 -23.21 -14.12 4.98
C LEU A 161 -24.65 -14.49 4.65
N ALA A 162 -25.39 -13.60 4.00
CA ALA A 162 -26.75 -13.86 3.55
C ALA A 162 -26.81 -15.04 2.56
N GLU A 163 -25.92 -15.08 1.56
CA GLU A 163 -25.84 -16.21 0.61
C GLU A 163 -25.58 -17.56 1.31
N ARG A 164 -24.72 -17.57 2.34
CA ARG A 164 -24.45 -18.79 3.14
C ARG A 164 -25.63 -19.15 4.03
N GLU A 165 -26.29 -18.18 4.63
CA GLU A 165 -27.48 -18.38 5.44
C GLU A 165 -28.61 -19.00 4.61
N THR A 166 -28.91 -18.45 3.44
CA THR A 166 -29.91 -19.01 2.51
C THR A 166 -29.55 -20.43 2.07
N ALA A 167 -28.27 -20.72 1.83
CA ALA A 167 -27.83 -22.07 1.48
C ALA A 167 -28.04 -23.08 2.62
N ILE A 168 -27.86 -22.65 3.88
CA ILE A 168 -28.14 -23.49 5.07
C ILE A 168 -29.65 -23.64 5.27
N GLU A 169 -30.43 -22.58 5.11
CA GLU A 169 -31.90 -22.64 5.20
C GLU A 169 -32.49 -23.61 4.17
N ARG A 170 -31.97 -23.60 2.94
CA ARG A 170 -32.35 -24.58 1.92
C ARG A 170 -32.04 -26.01 2.36
N LYS A 171 -30.85 -26.27 2.90
CA LYS A 171 -30.50 -27.61 3.41
C LYS A 171 -31.40 -28.04 4.57
N ILE A 172 -31.69 -27.13 5.51
CA ILE A 172 -32.60 -27.42 6.62
C ILE A 172 -33.99 -27.78 6.06
N ALA A 173 -34.48 -27.04 5.07
CA ALA A 173 -35.76 -27.35 4.42
C ALA A 173 -35.73 -28.73 3.73
N GLU A 174 -34.68 -29.04 2.96
CA GLU A 174 -34.49 -30.36 2.33
C GLU A 174 -34.53 -31.51 3.36
N TYR A 175 -33.84 -31.36 4.50
CA TYR A 175 -33.87 -32.36 5.57
C TYR A 175 -35.24 -32.50 6.23
N LEU A 176 -35.96 -31.38 6.45
CA LEU A 176 -37.30 -31.43 7.04
C LEU A 176 -38.31 -32.08 6.10
N THR A 177 -38.28 -31.75 4.80
CA THR A 177 -39.15 -32.38 3.80
C THR A 177 -38.89 -33.89 3.68
N ALA A 178 -37.62 -34.32 3.66
CA ALA A 178 -37.29 -35.74 3.64
C ALA A 178 -37.77 -36.50 4.89
N MET A 179 -37.84 -35.83 6.05
CA MET A 179 -38.42 -36.41 7.27
C MET A 179 -39.95 -36.54 7.16
N ASP A 180 -40.63 -35.50 6.67
CA ASP A 180 -42.08 -35.51 6.48
C ASP A 180 -42.52 -36.60 5.49
N GLU A 181 -41.76 -36.80 4.41
CA GLU A 181 -41.99 -37.87 3.42
C GLU A 181 -41.78 -39.27 4.03
N ALA A 182 -40.71 -39.46 4.81
CA ALA A 182 -40.44 -40.73 5.47
C ALA A 182 -41.48 -41.09 6.56
N ASP A 183 -42.00 -40.10 7.28
CA ASP A 183 -43.06 -40.31 8.28
C ASP A 183 -44.42 -40.62 7.60
N ALA A 184 -44.66 -40.13 6.37
CA ALA A 184 -45.88 -40.42 5.60
C ALA A 184 -45.92 -41.84 4.99
N GLU A 185 -44.77 -42.49 4.80
CA GLU A 185 -44.66 -43.83 4.17
C GLU A 185 -44.75 -45.00 5.17
N GLU A 186 -44.94 -44.77 6.49
CA GLU A 186 -45.04 -45.80 7.56
C GLU A 186 -43.95 -46.91 7.52
N ALA A 187 -42.77 -46.63 6.96
CA ALA A 187 -41.67 -47.60 6.93
C ALA A 187 -40.99 -47.71 8.31
N PRO A 188 -40.65 -48.93 8.80
CA PRO A 188 -39.92 -49.07 10.06
C PRO A 188 -38.50 -48.51 9.90
N LEU A 189 -38.16 -47.50 10.70
CA LEU A 189 -36.83 -46.89 10.72
C LEU A 189 -35.90 -47.61 11.72
N GLU A 190 -34.87 -48.30 11.22
CA GLU A 190 -33.63 -48.55 11.96
C GLU A 190 -32.56 -47.46 11.64
N PRO A 191 -31.42 -47.41 12.34
CA PRO A 191 -31.01 -46.43 13.36
C PRO A 191 -30.54 -45.05 12.82
N ALA A 192 -31.11 -44.52 11.74
CA ALA A 192 -30.66 -43.25 11.12
C ALA A 192 -31.21 -41.95 11.76
N LYS A 193 -32.19 -42.01 12.68
CA LYS A 193 -32.85 -40.81 13.25
C LYS A 193 -31.93 -39.93 14.11
N THR A 194 -30.88 -40.49 14.71
CA THR A 194 -29.91 -39.75 15.55
C THR A 194 -28.94 -38.91 14.73
N ASP A 195 -28.55 -39.38 13.54
CA ASP A 195 -27.61 -38.67 12.65
C ASP A 195 -28.28 -37.44 11.99
N VAL A 196 -29.56 -37.57 11.60
CA VAL A 196 -30.33 -36.46 11.01
C VAL A 196 -30.63 -35.36 12.03
N ALA A 197 -31.03 -35.72 13.25
CA ALA A 197 -31.26 -34.73 14.31
C ALA A 197 -29.97 -33.98 14.69
N ALA A 198 -28.84 -34.68 14.74
CA ALA A 198 -27.52 -34.08 14.96
C ALA A 198 -27.12 -33.16 13.80
N ALA A 199 -27.35 -33.58 12.56
CA ALA A 199 -27.08 -32.77 11.36
C ALA A 199 -27.93 -31.49 11.33
N LEU A 200 -29.22 -31.57 11.64
CA LEU A 200 -30.12 -30.42 11.74
C LEU A 200 -29.70 -29.47 12.86
N ALA A 201 -29.30 -30.00 14.03
CA ALA A 201 -28.78 -29.19 15.13
C ALA A 201 -27.49 -28.46 14.73
N ALA A 202 -26.57 -29.14 14.03
CA ALA A 202 -25.33 -28.55 13.52
C ALA A 202 -25.60 -27.44 12.48
N LEU A 203 -26.54 -27.65 11.54
CA LEU A 203 -26.93 -26.65 10.55
C LEU A 203 -27.59 -25.42 11.21
N LYS A 204 -28.46 -25.64 12.20
CA LYS A 204 -29.08 -24.56 13.00
C LYS A 204 -28.02 -23.76 13.79
N ALA A 205 -27.05 -24.44 14.40
CA ALA A 205 -25.94 -23.80 15.10
C ALA A 205 -25.07 -22.97 14.14
N GLN A 206 -24.75 -23.52 12.96
CA GLN A 206 -23.99 -22.81 11.93
C GLN A 206 -24.73 -21.56 11.43
N ARG A 207 -26.06 -21.64 11.25
CA ARG A 207 -26.89 -20.48 10.90
C ARG A 207 -26.84 -19.40 12.00
N ALA A 208 -26.97 -19.79 13.26
CA ALA A 208 -26.88 -18.86 14.38
C ALA A 208 -25.52 -18.14 14.43
N GLU A 209 -24.43 -18.85 14.15
CA GLU A 209 -23.08 -18.26 14.06
C GLU A 209 -22.99 -17.22 12.93
N LEU A 210 -23.52 -17.52 11.74
CA LEU A 210 -23.54 -16.57 10.61
C LEU A 210 -24.36 -15.31 10.94
N GLN A 211 -25.51 -15.47 11.60
CA GLN A 211 -26.33 -14.35 12.06
C GLN A 211 -25.59 -13.49 13.10
N GLN A 212 -24.85 -14.12 14.02
CA GLN A 212 -24.01 -13.41 14.98
C GLN A 212 -22.91 -12.61 14.27
N GLN A 213 -22.21 -13.21 13.31
CA GLN A 213 -21.19 -12.52 12.49
C GLN A 213 -21.79 -11.33 11.71
N ALA A 214 -23.01 -11.48 11.18
CA ALA A 214 -23.72 -10.41 10.47
C ALA A 214 -24.08 -9.25 11.41
N ARG A 215 -24.57 -9.55 12.62
CA ARG A 215 -24.86 -8.55 13.67
C ARG A 215 -23.59 -7.83 14.10
N GLN A 216 -22.48 -8.55 14.27
CA GLN A 216 -21.20 -7.97 14.63
C GLN A 216 -20.69 -6.99 13.57
N LEU A 217 -20.81 -7.32 12.27
CA LEU A 217 -20.46 -6.38 11.20
C LEU A 217 -21.28 -5.09 11.24
N VAL A 218 -22.57 -5.18 11.60
CA VAL A 218 -23.44 -4.00 11.73
C VAL A 218 -23.05 -3.17 12.95
N GLN A 219 -22.82 -3.80 14.10
CA GLN A 219 -22.40 -3.14 15.34
C GLN A 219 -21.06 -2.43 15.19
N GLU A 220 -20.09 -3.07 14.53
CA GLU A 220 -18.77 -2.49 14.24
C GLU A 220 -18.81 -1.46 13.09
N GLY A 221 -19.96 -1.26 12.43
CA GLY A 221 -20.09 -0.35 11.29
C GLY A 221 -19.30 -0.77 10.04
N LEU A 222 -18.86 -2.03 9.98
CA LEU A 222 -17.98 -2.55 8.94
C LEU A 222 -18.77 -3.05 7.72
N LYS A 223 -18.31 -2.68 6.52
CA LYS A 223 -18.84 -3.22 5.26
C LYS A 223 -18.34 -4.64 5.00
N GLN A 224 -17.13 -4.93 5.45
CA GLN A 224 -16.44 -6.20 5.28
C GLN A 224 -15.44 -6.42 6.42
N LYS A 225 -15.09 -7.69 6.65
CA LYS A 225 -14.07 -8.09 7.63
C LYS A 225 -13.26 -9.25 7.06
N VAL A 226 -11.95 -9.23 7.28
CA VAL A 226 -11.06 -10.30 6.86
C VAL A 226 -10.65 -11.10 8.09
N LEU A 227 -11.04 -12.38 8.13
CA LEU A 227 -10.72 -13.27 9.25
C LEU A 227 -9.21 -13.45 9.40
N GLY A 228 -8.73 -13.30 10.63
CA GLY A 228 -7.32 -13.44 10.99
C GLY A 228 -6.42 -12.27 10.55
N GLU A 229 -6.95 -11.27 9.85
CA GLU A 229 -6.23 -10.05 9.46
C GLU A 229 -7.22 -8.87 9.29
N PRO A 230 -7.83 -8.37 10.38
CA PRO A 230 -8.97 -7.46 10.31
C PRO A 230 -8.65 -6.09 9.69
N GLU A 231 -7.38 -5.68 9.69
CA GLU A 231 -6.93 -4.43 9.09
C GLU A 231 -6.85 -4.49 7.56
N ALA A 232 -6.76 -5.70 6.98
CA ALA A 232 -6.74 -5.87 5.53
C ALA A 232 -8.13 -5.69 4.93
N GLN A 233 -8.21 -5.19 3.69
CA GLN A 233 -9.48 -4.90 3.02
C GLN A 233 -9.53 -5.62 1.67
N LEU A 234 -10.73 -6.04 1.24
CA LEU A 234 -10.95 -6.44 -0.14
C LEU A 234 -11.01 -5.16 -0.99
N MET A 235 -9.96 -4.94 -1.76
CA MET A 235 -9.78 -3.75 -2.60
C MET A 235 -9.98 -4.10 -4.08
N ARG A 236 -10.44 -3.11 -4.85
CA ARG A 236 -10.54 -3.22 -6.31
C ARG A 236 -9.16 -2.98 -6.91
N THR A 237 -8.79 -3.85 -7.84
CA THR A 237 -7.56 -3.78 -8.65
C THR A 237 -7.95 -3.88 -10.14
N PRO A 238 -7.06 -3.54 -11.09
CA PRO A 238 -7.33 -3.73 -12.51
C PRO A 238 -7.68 -5.18 -12.89
N ARG A 239 -7.18 -6.17 -12.12
CA ARG A 239 -7.41 -7.61 -12.36
C ARG A 239 -8.59 -8.18 -11.54
N GLY A 240 -9.43 -7.33 -10.96
CA GLY A 240 -10.56 -7.72 -10.11
C GLY A 240 -10.33 -7.38 -8.64
N HIS A 241 -10.90 -8.16 -7.71
CA HIS A 241 -10.80 -7.88 -6.28
C HIS A 241 -9.74 -8.73 -5.58
N GLN A 242 -8.97 -8.11 -4.70
CA GLN A 242 -7.90 -8.75 -3.93
C GLN A 242 -7.92 -8.26 -2.47
N VAL A 243 -7.62 -9.15 -1.52
CA VAL A 243 -7.38 -8.74 -0.13
C VAL A 243 -5.99 -8.12 -0.07
N ALA A 244 -5.92 -6.82 0.24
CA ALA A 244 -4.73 -6.02 0.07
C ALA A 244 -4.65 -4.90 1.09
N TYR A 245 -3.45 -4.33 1.17
CA TYR A 245 -3.21 -3.00 1.70
C TYR A 245 -2.85 -2.06 0.56
N ASN A 246 -3.05 -0.77 0.77
CA ASN A 246 -2.72 0.27 -0.18
C ASN A 246 -1.37 0.90 0.18
N ALA A 247 -0.32 0.54 -0.55
CA ALA A 247 1.00 1.13 -0.37
C ALA A 247 1.08 2.47 -1.11
N GLN A 248 1.59 3.49 -0.44
CA GLN A 248 1.75 4.85 -0.97
C GLN A 248 3.24 5.19 -0.97
N ILE A 249 3.73 5.81 -2.04
CA ILE A 249 5.11 6.31 -2.12
C ILE A 249 5.14 7.72 -2.69
N ALA A 250 6.12 8.51 -2.24
CA ALA A 250 6.54 9.74 -2.91
C ALA A 250 7.97 9.52 -3.43
N VAL A 251 8.20 9.88 -4.69
CA VAL A 251 9.43 9.58 -5.43
C VAL A 251 10.00 10.89 -5.95
N ASP A 252 11.29 11.11 -5.72
CA ASP A 252 12.04 12.25 -6.27
C ASP A 252 12.25 12.05 -7.78
N ALA A 253 11.94 13.09 -8.57
CA ALA A 253 11.91 13.00 -10.03
C ALA A 253 13.29 13.02 -10.70
N GLU A 254 14.35 13.42 -9.99
CA GLU A 254 15.70 13.52 -10.53
C GLU A 254 16.35 12.13 -10.63
N HIS A 255 16.30 11.35 -9.54
CA HIS A 255 17.01 10.08 -9.44
C HIS A 255 16.11 8.86 -9.15
N ASP A 256 14.79 9.02 -9.23
CA ASP A 256 13.79 7.98 -8.93
C ASP A 256 13.95 7.37 -7.54
N LEU A 257 14.43 8.14 -6.56
CA LEU A 257 14.58 7.68 -5.19
C LEU A 257 13.26 7.84 -4.43
N ILE A 258 12.86 6.81 -3.68
CA ILE A 258 11.66 6.90 -2.83
C ILE A 258 12.04 7.71 -1.59
N VAL A 259 11.37 8.86 -1.40
CA VAL A 259 11.64 9.81 -0.31
C VAL A 259 10.63 9.70 0.82
N ALA A 260 9.42 9.20 0.57
CA ALA A 260 8.44 8.91 1.60
C ALA A 260 7.58 7.70 1.24
N PHE A 261 7.02 7.04 2.25
CA PHE A 261 6.15 5.90 2.06
C PHE A 261 5.17 5.72 3.22
N ASP A 262 4.00 5.18 2.90
CA ASP A 262 3.02 4.75 3.89
C ASP A 262 2.25 3.49 3.43
N LEU A 263 1.55 2.88 4.36
CA LEU A 263 0.68 1.74 4.10
C LEU A 263 -0.67 1.99 4.77
N THR A 264 -1.74 1.99 3.98
CA THR A 264 -3.10 2.27 4.48
C THR A 264 -4.05 1.12 4.14
N ASN A 265 -5.18 1.08 4.84
CA ASN A 265 -6.29 0.18 4.55
C ASN A 265 -7.38 0.87 3.70
N ASP A 266 -7.14 2.10 3.25
CA ASP A 266 -8.05 2.80 2.34
C ASP A 266 -8.05 2.13 0.96
N GLY A 267 -9.24 1.81 0.47
CA GLY A 267 -9.40 1.17 -0.85
C GLY A 267 -9.12 2.10 -2.04
N ASN A 268 -9.02 3.41 -1.82
CA ASN A 268 -8.74 4.43 -2.82
C ASN A 268 -7.68 5.41 -2.31
N ASP A 269 -7.25 6.32 -3.18
CA ASP A 269 -6.09 7.20 -2.95
C ASP A 269 -6.51 8.65 -2.64
N LEU A 270 -7.82 8.91 -2.50
CA LEU A 270 -8.41 10.25 -2.35
C LEU A 270 -7.93 10.99 -1.09
N GLN A 271 -7.59 10.25 -0.04
CA GLN A 271 -7.14 10.78 1.25
C GLN A 271 -5.61 10.72 1.40
N GLN A 272 -4.87 10.49 0.32
CA GLN A 272 -3.42 10.21 0.41
C GLN A 272 -2.54 11.33 -0.16
N LEU A 273 -3.11 12.33 -0.85
CA LEU A 273 -2.34 13.40 -1.49
C LEU A 273 -1.49 14.22 -0.51
N HIS A 274 -2.15 15.00 0.36
CA HIS A 274 -1.48 15.89 1.31
C HIS A 274 -0.56 15.16 2.31
N PRO A 275 -0.98 14.05 2.96
CA PRO A 275 -0.10 13.35 3.89
C PRO A 275 1.20 12.84 3.26
N MET A 276 1.15 12.35 2.03
CA MET A 276 2.33 11.87 1.31
C MET A 276 3.20 13.02 0.80
N ALA A 277 2.56 14.09 0.32
CA ALA A 277 3.26 15.29 -0.14
C ALA A 277 4.04 15.97 0.98
N GLN A 278 3.43 16.09 2.16
CA GLN A 278 4.08 16.67 3.34
C GLN A 278 5.27 15.83 3.81
N GLN A 279 5.13 14.50 3.86
CA GLN A 279 6.22 13.60 4.20
C GLN A 279 7.36 13.69 3.18
N GLY A 280 7.03 13.73 1.88
CA GLY A 280 8.00 13.87 0.80
C GLY A 280 8.78 15.18 0.88
N LYS A 281 8.07 16.31 1.06
CA LYS A 281 8.66 17.64 1.27
C LYS A 281 9.65 17.65 2.45
N ALA A 282 9.23 17.13 3.59
CA ALA A 282 10.08 17.05 4.78
C ALA A 282 11.31 16.14 4.58
N ALA A 283 11.15 15.05 3.84
CA ALA A 283 12.23 14.11 3.54
C ALA A 283 13.30 14.72 2.62
N VAL A 284 12.91 15.47 1.59
CA VAL A 284 13.87 16.18 0.73
C VAL A 284 14.45 17.43 1.40
N GLY A 285 13.72 18.03 2.35
CA GLY A 285 14.18 19.21 3.10
C GLY A 285 14.04 20.51 2.31
N ALA A 286 13.04 20.61 1.43
CA ALA A 286 12.75 21.80 0.62
C ALA A 286 11.59 22.61 1.20
N ASP A 287 11.65 23.94 1.07
CA ASP A 287 10.59 24.85 1.51
C ASP A 287 9.37 24.86 0.58
N GLN A 288 9.59 24.54 -0.71
CA GLN A 288 8.53 24.41 -1.71
C GLN A 288 8.82 23.19 -2.59
N VAL A 289 7.77 22.47 -2.95
CA VAL A 289 7.85 21.31 -3.86
C VAL A 289 6.65 21.28 -4.79
N THR A 290 6.87 20.79 -6.01
CA THR A 290 5.81 20.45 -6.95
C THR A 290 5.49 18.97 -6.82
N VAL A 291 4.22 18.63 -6.65
CA VAL A 291 3.76 17.25 -6.50
C VAL A 291 2.87 16.88 -7.66
N VAL A 292 3.18 15.76 -8.31
CA VAL A 292 2.38 15.20 -9.40
C VAL A 292 1.77 13.87 -8.98
N ALA A 293 0.46 13.71 -9.15
CA ALA A 293 -0.26 12.49 -8.79
C ALA A 293 -1.37 12.16 -9.80
N ASP A 294 -1.99 10.99 -9.63
CA ASP A 294 -3.05 10.51 -10.52
C ASP A 294 -4.45 10.99 -10.16
N THR A 295 -5.42 10.72 -11.02
CA THR A 295 -6.83 11.15 -10.80
C THR A 295 -7.45 10.62 -9.51
N GLY A 296 -6.92 9.53 -8.95
CA GLY A 296 -7.34 8.98 -7.67
C GLY A 296 -7.06 9.92 -6.49
N TYR A 297 -6.11 10.86 -6.64
CA TYR A 297 -5.72 11.84 -5.62
C TYR A 297 -6.47 13.18 -5.73
N ALA A 298 -7.42 13.31 -6.67
CA ALA A 298 -8.12 14.57 -6.96
C ALA A 298 -9.07 15.01 -5.81
N ASN A 299 -8.51 15.61 -4.77
CA ASN A 299 -9.21 16.05 -3.57
C ASN A 299 -8.94 17.54 -3.30
N GLY A 300 -9.99 18.37 -3.35
CA GLY A 300 -9.87 19.82 -3.16
C GLY A 300 -9.43 20.22 -1.75
N ALA A 301 -9.85 19.50 -0.70
CA ALA A 301 -9.43 19.83 0.66
C ALA A 301 -7.91 19.62 0.81
N HIS A 302 -7.38 18.53 0.25
CA HIS A 302 -5.94 18.26 0.25
C HIS A 302 -5.20 19.22 -0.66
N ALA A 303 -5.78 19.66 -1.78
CA ALA A 303 -5.23 20.71 -2.63
C ALA A 303 -4.99 21.99 -1.83
N LYS A 304 -5.99 22.43 -1.07
CA LYS A 304 -5.87 23.62 -0.22
C LYS A 304 -4.79 23.46 0.84
N GLN A 305 -4.74 22.30 1.50
CA GLN A 305 -3.71 22.02 2.51
C GLN A 305 -2.30 22.00 1.89
N CYS A 306 -2.15 21.43 0.70
CA CYS A 306 -0.90 21.47 -0.05
C CYS A 306 -0.46 22.92 -0.32
N GLU A 307 -1.34 23.78 -0.84
CA GLU A 307 -1.02 25.19 -1.10
C GLU A 307 -0.60 25.93 0.18
N GLN A 308 -1.30 25.69 1.30
CA GLN A 308 -0.96 26.28 2.61
C GLN A 308 0.42 25.86 3.10
N ASP A 309 0.84 24.63 2.78
CA ASP A 309 2.15 24.09 3.14
C ASP A 309 3.20 24.33 2.05
N GLY A 310 2.97 25.21 1.08
CA GLY A 310 3.95 25.53 0.02
C GLY A 310 4.18 24.38 -0.96
N ILE A 311 3.17 23.53 -1.17
CA ILE A 311 3.20 22.38 -2.08
C ILE A 311 2.29 22.69 -3.27
N THR A 312 2.88 22.80 -4.47
CA THR A 312 2.10 22.97 -5.70
C THR A 312 1.67 21.60 -6.21
N ALA A 313 0.39 21.26 -6.04
CA ALA A 313 -0.16 20.00 -6.51
C ALA A 313 -0.65 20.08 -7.96
N ILE A 314 -0.29 19.07 -8.75
CA ILE A 314 -0.63 18.88 -10.17
C ILE A 314 -1.32 17.53 -10.30
N VAL A 315 -2.66 17.56 -10.29
CA VAL A 315 -3.49 16.36 -10.25
C VAL A 315 -4.67 16.53 -11.20
N PRO A 316 -4.81 15.69 -12.24
CA PRO A 316 -5.97 15.75 -13.10
C PRO A 316 -7.24 15.31 -12.36
N ASP A 317 -8.37 15.92 -12.66
CA ASP A 317 -9.66 15.45 -12.18
C ASP A 317 -10.15 14.26 -13.02
N ALA A 318 -10.92 13.37 -12.42
CA ALA A 318 -11.60 12.34 -13.18
C ALA A 318 -12.76 12.97 -13.95
N GLU A 319 -12.88 12.66 -15.25
CA GLU A 319 -14.08 13.02 -16.01
C GLU A 319 -15.31 12.47 -15.29
N ARG A 320 -16.20 13.36 -14.84
CA ARG A 320 -17.46 12.99 -14.21
C ARG A 320 -18.45 12.55 -15.27
N VAL A 321 -18.16 11.44 -15.95
CA VAL A 321 -19.11 10.81 -16.85
C VAL A 321 -20.25 10.26 -16.01
N ASN A 322 -21.45 10.78 -16.25
CA ASN A 322 -22.66 10.36 -15.56
C ASN A 322 -22.81 8.84 -15.75
N PRO A 323 -22.79 8.01 -14.68
CA PRO A 323 -22.72 6.54 -14.81
C PRO A 323 -23.88 5.91 -15.58
N LYS A 324 -24.96 6.66 -15.80
CA LYS A 324 -26.18 6.24 -16.51
C LYS A 324 -26.26 6.66 -17.98
N GLY A 325 -25.18 7.13 -18.59
CA GLY A 325 -25.11 7.32 -20.05
C GLY A 325 -25.86 8.55 -20.57
N ARG A 326 -25.08 9.55 -21.00
CA ARG A 326 -25.28 10.43 -22.17
C ARG A 326 -26.59 11.23 -22.40
N GLN A 327 -27.59 11.26 -21.53
CA GLN A 327 -28.83 11.99 -21.85
C GLN A 327 -28.93 13.43 -21.32
N TYR A 328 -28.13 13.83 -20.32
CA TYR A 328 -28.21 15.17 -19.73
C TYR A 328 -26.90 15.95 -19.82
N PHE A 329 -27.00 17.28 -19.91
CA PHE A 329 -25.86 18.19 -19.78
C PHE A 329 -25.04 17.87 -18.53
N SER A 330 -23.75 17.66 -18.78
CA SER A 330 -22.72 17.46 -17.78
C SER A 330 -22.27 18.80 -17.19
N ARG A 331 -21.50 18.78 -16.09
CA ARG A 331 -21.15 19.99 -15.32
C ARG A 331 -20.29 20.98 -16.12
N ASP A 332 -19.48 20.47 -17.03
CA ASP A 332 -18.64 21.23 -17.98
C ASP A 332 -19.43 22.18 -18.90
N ARG A 333 -20.72 21.93 -19.13
CA ARG A 333 -21.60 22.84 -19.88
C ARG A 333 -22.07 24.04 -19.06
N PHE A 334 -21.78 24.08 -17.76
CA PHE A 334 -22.13 25.20 -16.89
C PHE A 334 -20.86 25.95 -16.52
N SER A 335 -20.88 27.26 -16.63
CA SER A 335 -19.76 28.11 -16.20
C SER A 335 -20.03 28.66 -14.80
N TYR A 336 -19.00 28.65 -13.95
CA TYR A 336 -19.10 29.23 -12.62
C TYR A 336 -18.47 30.63 -12.62
N ASP A 337 -19.24 31.60 -12.15
CA ASP A 337 -18.78 32.94 -11.87
C ASP A 337 -18.35 33.03 -10.40
N ARG A 338 -17.04 33.27 -10.21
CA ARG A 338 -16.41 33.37 -8.88
C ARG A 338 -16.76 34.66 -8.16
N GLU A 339 -16.94 35.77 -8.89
CA GLU A 339 -17.18 37.08 -8.29
C GLU A 339 -18.59 37.15 -7.70
N ASN A 340 -19.56 36.61 -8.43
CA ASN A 340 -20.97 36.66 -8.03
C ASN A 340 -21.47 35.40 -7.30
N ASP A 341 -20.59 34.42 -7.01
CA ASP A 341 -20.93 33.10 -6.43
C ASP A 341 -22.17 32.49 -7.09
N SER A 342 -22.12 32.34 -8.41
CA SER A 342 -23.25 31.89 -9.22
C SER A 342 -22.83 31.02 -10.40
N TRP A 343 -23.76 30.24 -10.94
CA TRP A 343 -23.52 29.42 -12.14
C TRP A 343 -24.36 29.92 -13.30
N SER A 344 -23.80 29.92 -14.51
CA SER A 344 -24.56 30.16 -15.74
C SER A 344 -24.81 28.84 -16.45
N CYS A 345 -26.06 28.62 -16.87
CA CYS A 345 -26.43 27.41 -17.61
C CYS A 345 -26.38 27.62 -19.14
N PRO A 346 -26.40 26.53 -19.94
CA PRO A 346 -26.45 26.61 -21.40
C PRO A 346 -27.63 27.40 -21.99
N ALA A 347 -28.71 27.57 -21.23
CA ALA A 347 -29.87 28.38 -21.62
C ALA A 347 -29.71 29.87 -21.29
N GLY A 348 -28.56 30.30 -20.76
CA GLY A 348 -28.28 31.68 -20.36
C GLY A 348 -28.80 32.08 -18.97
N GLU A 349 -29.51 31.20 -18.27
CA GLU A 349 -30.05 31.47 -16.93
C GLU A 349 -29.00 31.34 -15.83
N VAL A 350 -29.08 32.23 -14.82
CA VAL A 350 -28.20 32.24 -13.65
C VAL A 350 -28.79 31.40 -12.51
N LEU A 351 -28.04 30.39 -12.07
CA LEU A 351 -28.31 29.59 -10.89
C LEU A 351 -27.67 30.25 -9.66
N ARG A 352 -28.50 30.65 -8.71
CA ARG A 352 -28.08 31.31 -7.47
C ARG A 352 -27.98 30.30 -6.34
N LEU A 353 -27.17 30.64 -5.33
CA LEU A 353 -27.02 29.85 -4.11
C LEU A 353 -28.37 29.72 -3.41
N PHE A 354 -28.81 28.48 -3.19
CA PHE A 354 -30.06 28.18 -2.49
C PHE A 354 -29.82 27.54 -1.13
N LYS A 355 -28.78 26.72 -1.01
CA LYS A 355 -28.50 26.00 0.24
C LYS A 355 -27.00 25.82 0.45
N THR A 356 -26.57 26.07 1.68
CA THR A 356 -25.21 25.77 2.14
C THR A 356 -25.27 24.73 3.24
N SER A 357 -24.55 23.63 3.08
CA SER A 357 -24.40 22.62 4.11
C SER A 357 -22.97 22.65 4.62
N ARG A 358 -22.78 23.15 5.84
CA ARG A 358 -21.46 23.13 6.52
C ARG A 358 -21.06 21.72 6.93
N THR A 359 -22.01 20.90 7.37
CA THR A 359 -21.74 19.49 7.73
C THR A 359 -21.24 18.68 6.54
N LYS A 360 -21.78 18.91 5.34
CA LYS A 360 -21.37 18.23 4.11
C LYS A 360 -20.39 19.05 3.26
N GLN A 361 -19.91 20.20 3.77
CA GLN A 361 -18.97 21.11 3.11
C GLN A 361 -19.31 21.40 1.63
N LYS A 362 -20.58 21.68 1.35
CA LYS A 362 -21.09 21.87 -0.02
C LYS A 362 -22.09 23.01 -0.13
N LYS A 363 -22.13 23.63 -1.31
CA LYS A 363 -23.07 24.65 -1.75
C LYS A 363 -23.95 24.09 -2.88
N GLU A 364 -25.25 24.38 -2.85
CA GLU A 364 -26.22 23.93 -3.84
C GLU A 364 -26.87 25.15 -4.52
N TYR A 365 -26.85 25.16 -5.85
CA TYR A 365 -27.31 26.25 -6.70
C TYR A 365 -28.47 25.79 -7.57
N ARG A 366 -29.48 26.65 -7.74
CA ARG A 366 -30.64 26.39 -8.62
C ARG A 366 -31.16 27.67 -9.24
N THR A 367 -31.95 27.53 -10.29
CA THR A 367 -32.74 28.61 -10.88
C THR A 367 -34.23 28.26 -10.84
N GLN A 368 -35.08 29.28 -10.77
CA GLN A 368 -36.53 29.11 -10.87
C GLN A 368 -37.00 28.99 -12.33
N ALA A 369 -36.16 29.31 -13.32
CA ALA A 369 -36.49 29.30 -14.75
C ALA A 369 -36.50 27.88 -15.39
N CYS A 370 -36.08 26.84 -14.67
CA CYS A 370 -36.03 25.47 -15.22
C CYS A 370 -37.38 24.91 -15.72
N PRO A 371 -38.55 25.14 -15.08
CA PRO A 371 -39.81 24.53 -15.51
C PRO A 371 -40.25 24.91 -16.93
N THR A 372 -39.95 26.14 -17.36
CA THR A 372 -40.30 26.69 -18.69
C THR A 372 -39.13 26.64 -19.68
N CYS A 373 -38.00 26.05 -19.30
CA CYS A 373 -36.78 26.07 -20.11
C CYS A 373 -36.89 25.12 -21.33
N PRO A 374 -36.60 25.60 -22.56
CA PRO A 374 -36.63 24.77 -23.77
C PRO A 374 -35.63 23.60 -23.74
N LEU A 375 -34.51 23.77 -23.01
CA LEU A 375 -33.45 22.77 -22.92
C LEU A 375 -33.63 21.80 -21.75
N LYS A 376 -34.78 21.83 -21.05
CA LYS A 376 -35.00 21.01 -19.85
C LYS A 376 -34.86 19.51 -20.13
N SER A 377 -35.39 19.02 -21.24
CA SER A 377 -35.32 17.61 -21.64
C SER A 377 -33.88 17.08 -21.78
N GLN A 378 -32.95 17.97 -22.15
CA GLN A 378 -31.52 17.68 -22.26
C GLN A 378 -30.75 18.06 -20.99
N CYS A 379 -31.40 18.63 -19.96
CA CYS A 379 -30.75 19.12 -18.75
C CYS A 379 -31.04 18.27 -17.52
N THR A 380 -32.30 17.93 -17.24
CA THR A 380 -32.70 17.10 -16.09
C THR A 380 -34.16 16.66 -16.17
N GLU A 381 -34.48 15.49 -15.62
CA GLU A 381 -35.86 15.05 -15.34
C GLU A 381 -36.49 15.71 -14.11
N ALA A 382 -35.66 16.24 -13.21
CA ALA A 382 -36.15 16.87 -11.99
C ALA A 382 -36.91 18.18 -12.31
N ALA A 383 -37.70 18.66 -11.35
CA ALA A 383 -38.39 19.95 -11.47
C ALA A 383 -37.40 21.10 -11.77
N GLN A 384 -36.21 21.05 -11.17
CA GLN A 384 -35.13 22.02 -11.33
C GLN A 384 -33.77 21.33 -11.34
N ARG A 385 -32.83 21.85 -12.12
CA ARG A 385 -31.43 21.40 -12.09
C ARG A 385 -30.75 21.98 -10.85
N ILE A 386 -30.15 21.12 -10.04
CA ILE A 386 -29.34 21.51 -8.89
C ILE A 386 -27.88 21.22 -9.19
N ILE A 387 -27.03 22.25 -9.09
CA ILE A 387 -25.58 22.09 -9.19
C ILE A 387 -25.00 22.11 -7.78
N VAL A 388 -24.15 21.12 -7.50
CA VAL A 388 -23.45 21.01 -6.22
C VAL A 388 -21.99 21.40 -6.43
N ARG A 389 -21.52 22.33 -5.61
CA ARG A 389 -20.12 22.76 -5.54
C ARG A 389 -19.57 22.48 -4.15
N GLY A 390 -18.41 21.83 -4.06
CA GLY A 390 -17.67 21.69 -2.81
C GLY A 390 -17.05 23.02 -2.36
N PHE A 391 -16.75 23.17 -1.08
CA PHE A 391 -16.06 24.38 -0.57
C PHE A 391 -14.65 24.54 -1.16
N HIS A 392 -14.02 23.43 -1.55
CA HIS A 392 -12.67 23.38 -2.10
C HIS A 392 -12.65 22.98 -3.59
N ASP A 393 -13.75 23.20 -4.30
CA ASP A 393 -13.82 22.90 -5.74
C ASP A 393 -12.87 23.79 -6.55
N ASP A 394 -12.60 25.02 -6.08
CA ASP A 394 -11.63 25.94 -6.72
C ASP A 394 -10.20 25.41 -6.62
N ASP A 395 -9.79 24.96 -5.43
CA ASP A 395 -8.46 24.38 -5.20
C ASP A 395 -8.26 23.13 -6.07
N ARG A 396 -9.32 22.30 -6.17
CA ARG A 396 -9.33 21.11 -7.02
C ARG A 396 -9.23 21.44 -8.51
N GLU A 397 -9.96 22.46 -8.95
CA GLU A 397 -9.92 22.94 -10.33
C GLU A 397 -8.53 23.52 -10.67
N ALA A 398 -7.91 24.26 -9.75
CA ALA A 398 -6.56 24.80 -9.95
C ALA A 398 -5.52 23.70 -10.20
N MET A 399 -5.52 22.62 -9.41
CA MET A 399 -4.63 21.46 -9.66
C MET A 399 -4.88 20.82 -11.02
N HIS A 400 -6.16 20.70 -11.42
CA HIS A 400 -6.53 20.13 -12.71
C HIS A 400 -6.07 21.00 -13.87
N GLN A 401 -6.27 22.32 -13.78
CA GLN A 401 -5.82 23.27 -14.80
C GLN A 401 -4.30 23.23 -14.98
N ARG A 402 -3.52 23.16 -13.88
CA ARG A 402 -2.06 22.95 -13.97
C ARG A 402 -1.70 21.65 -14.68
N ALA A 403 -2.43 20.57 -14.41
CA ALA A 403 -2.19 19.28 -15.06
C ALA A 403 -2.53 19.29 -16.55
N MET A 404 -3.53 20.08 -16.98
CA MET A 404 -3.93 20.22 -18.38
C MET A 404 -3.08 21.24 -19.14
N ALA A 405 -2.50 22.23 -18.45
CA ALA A 405 -1.67 23.27 -19.06
C ALA A 405 -0.40 22.70 -19.71
N ASP A 406 0.18 21.64 -19.13
CA ASP A 406 1.33 20.94 -19.72
C ASP A 406 1.19 19.41 -19.62
N PRO A 407 1.00 18.71 -20.76
CA PRO A 407 0.98 17.25 -20.81
C PRO A 407 2.26 16.57 -20.31
N ALA A 408 3.39 17.28 -20.21
CA ALA A 408 4.66 16.75 -19.71
C ALA A 408 4.54 16.25 -18.26
N TRP A 409 3.69 16.85 -17.42
CA TRP A 409 3.51 16.43 -16.03
C TRP A 409 3.03 14.98 -15.92
N MET A 410 2.03 14.60 -16.72
CA MET A 410 1.51 13.23 -16.68
C MET A 410 2.49 12.22 -17.29
N LYS A 411 3.30 12.63 -18.28
CA LYS A 411 4.40 11.82 -18.81
C LYS A 411 5.49 11.61 -17.76
N LEU A 412 5.86 12.68 -17.03
CA LEU A 412 6.85 12.65 -15.96
C LEU A 412 6.40 11.72 -14.83
N ARG A 413 5.18 11.88 -14.33
CA ARG A 413 4.63 11.00 -13.27
C ARG A 413 4.64 9.53 -13.68
N ARG A 414 4.29 9.23 -14.93
CA ARG A 414 4.34 7.86 -15.44
C ARG A 414 5.75 7.27 -15.38
N ARG A 415 6.74 8.04 -15.81
CA ARG A 415 8.15 7.63 -15.80
C ARG A 415 8.68 7.41 -14.38
N VAL A 416 8.42 8.37 -13.48
CA VAL A 416 9.02 8.42 -12.14
C VAL A 416 8.36 7.42 -11.19
N ALA A 417 7.03 7.26 -11.23
CA ALA A 417 6.33 6.46 -10.23
C ALA A 417 6.09 4.99 -10.60
N GLU A 418 5.95 4.66 -11.90
CA GLU A 418 5.67 3.26 -12.31
C GLU A 418 6.90 2.36 -12.09
N HIS A 419 8.11 2.88 -12.32
CA HIS A 419 9.35 2.10 -12.20
C HIS A 419 9.60 1.58 -10.77
N PRO A 420 9.58 2.42 -9.71
CA PRO A 420 9.81 1.96 -8.34
C PRO A 420 8.85 0.86 -7.90
N PHE A 421 7.54 1.03 -8.14
CA PHE A 421 6.58 -0.02 -7.79
C PHE A 421 6.74 -1.30 -8.61
N GLY A 422 7.07 -1.18 -9.91
CA GLY A 422 7.39 -2.34 -10.75
C GLY A 422 8.56 -3.14 -10.16
N THR A 423 9.63 -2.46 -9.78
CA THR A 423 10.81 -3.10 -9.18
C THR A 423 10.52 -3.68 -7.80
N ILE A 424 9.84 -2.95 -6.91
CA ILE A 424 9.47 -3.46 -5.57
C ILE A 424 8.59 -4.71 -5.68
N LYS A 425 7.55 -4.70 -6.53
CA LYS A 425 6.69 -5.87 -6.72
C LYS A 425 7.45 -7.08 -7.25
N TRP A 426 8.45 -6.84 -8.10
CA TRP A 426 9.31 -7.90 -8.61
C TRP A 426 10.28 -8.43 -7.54
N MET A 427 10.93 -7.54 -6.77
CA MET A 427 11.77 -7.90 -5.62
C MET A 427 11.00 -8.72 -4.57
N MET A 428 9.71 -8.42 -4.41
CA MET A 428 8.86 -9.22 -3.55
C MET A 428 8.68 -10.66 -4.08
N GLY A 429 8.74 -10.94 -5.37
CA GLY A 429 8.54 -12.31 -5.87
C GLY A 429 7.12 -12.81 -5.52
N PHE A 430 6.14 -12.28 -6.26
CA PHE A 430 4.71 -12.23 -5.95
C PHE A 430 4.38 -11.15 -4.90
N PRO A 431 3.72 -10.03 -5.28
CA PRO A 431 3.52 -8.86 -4.42
C PRO A 431 2.48 -9.12 -3.34
N ARG A 432 2.89 -9.88 -2.32
CA ARG A 432 2.12 -10.27 -1.14
C ARG A 432 2.98 -10.13 0.10
N PHE A 433 2.44 -9.53 1.15
CA PHE A 433 3.07 -9.49 2.47
C PHE A 433 3.12 -10.88 3.12
N LEU A 434 4.22 -11.17 3.82
CA LEU A 434 4.42 -12.42 4.55
C LEU A 434 3.94 -12.33 6.01
N VAL A 435 3.70 -11.12 6.49
CA VAL A 435 3.22 -10.82 7.84
C VAL A 435 1.78 -10.32 7.81
N ARG A 436 1.09 -10.45 8.94
CA ARG A 436 -0.29 -9.97 9.12
C ARG A 436 -0.31 -8.69 9.94
N GLY A 437 -1.19 -7.78 9.57
CA GLY A 437 -1.44 -6.53 10.29
C GLY A 437 -0.65 -5.36 9.70
N LEU A 438 -1.25 -4.17 9.77
CA LEU A 438 -0.80 -2.97 9.06
C LEU A 438 0.61 -2.56 9.50
N ARG A 439 0.84 -2.54 10.82
CA ARG A 439 2.12 -2.20 11.45
C ARG A 439 3.29 -3.04 10.91
N LYS A 440 3.11 -4.36 10.85
CA LYS A 440 4.15 -5.30 10.41
C LYS A 440 4.30 -5.28 8.88
N ALA A 441 3.20 -5.16 8.15
CA ALA A 441 3.23 -5.06 6.69
C ALA A 441 3.95 -3.77 6.23
N LYS A 442 3.80 -2.67 6.98
CA LYS A 442 4.54 -1.42 6.74
C LYS A 442 6.05 -1.60 6.92
N ALA A 443 6.49 -2.38 7.89
CA ALA A 443 7.91 -2.73 8.05
C ALA A 443 8.45 -3.58 6.88
N GLU A 444 7.68 -4.53 6.37
CA GLU A 444 8.05 -5.30 5.17
C GLU A 444 8.10 -4.43 3.90
N LEU A 445 7.20 -3.46 3.77
CA LEU A 445 7.29 -2.43 2.72
C LEU A 445 8.57 -1.60 2.88
N ALA A 446 8.90 -1.18 4.11
CA ALA A 446 10.11 -0.42 4.41
C ALA A 446 11.38 -1.19 3.99
N LEU A 447 11.50 -2.49 4.31
CA LEU A 447 12.64 -3.32 3.86
C LEU A 447 12.76 -3.37 2.33
N SER A 448 11.62 -3.46 1.63
CA SER A 448 11.60 -3.46 0.16
C SER A 448 12.07 -2.13 -0.41
N ILE A 449 11.67 -1.01 0.20
CA ILE A 449 12.06 0.33 -0.19
C ILE A 449 13.54 0.60 0.13
N THR A 450 14.04 0.17 1.29
CA THR A 450 15.47 0.24 1.64
C THR A 450 16.31 -0.50 0.59
N ALA A 451 15.93 -1.73 0.24
CA ALA A 451 16.63 -2.50 -0.79
C ALA A 451 16.58 -1.82 -2.17
N TYR A 452 15.42 -1.26 -2.55
CA TYR A 452 15.26 -0.49 -3.79
C TYR A 452 16.18 0.74 -3.82
N ASN A 453 16.15 1.56 -2.76
CA ASN A 453 16.93 2.77 -2.67
C ASN A 453 18.44 2.47 -2.61
N ILE A 454 18.88 1.41 -1.92
CA ILE A 454 20.29 0.94 -1.95
C ILE A 454 20.69 0.62 -3.39
N LYS A 455 19.88 -0.15 -4.11
CA LYS A 455 20.16 -0.52 -5.50
C LYS A 455 20.23 0.72 -6.41
N ARG A 456 19.35 1.70 -6.21
CA ARG A 456 19.39 2.98 -6.93
C ARG A 456 20.64 3.79 -6.59
N MET A 457 20.99 3.91 -5.32
CA MET A 457 22.19 4.64 -4.88
C MET A 457 23.48 4.05 -5.46
N ILE A 458 23.58 2.72 -5.54
CA ILE A 458 24.70 2.04 -6.19
C ILE A 458 24.77 2.44 -7.67
N ALA A 459 23.63 2.49 -8.37
CA ALA A 459 23.58 2.89 -9.77
C ALA A 459 23.90 4.38 -10.01
N ILE A 460 23.54 5.25 -9.06
CA ILE A 460 23.74 6.72 -9.17
C ILE A 460 25.20 7.10 -8.85
N LYS A 461 25.72 6.67 -7.70
CA LYS A 461 27.05 7.10 -7.21
C LYS A 461 28.19 6.17 -7.62
N GLY A 462 27.86 4.94 -8.03
CA GLY A 462 28.84 3.87 -8.07
C GLY A 462 29.21 3.37 -6.67
N LEU A 463 29.64 2.12 -6.61
CA LEU A 463 29.87 1.44 -5.35
C LEU A 463 31.08 1.97 -4.55
N PRO A 464 32.26 2.27 -5.14
CA PRO A 464 33.39 2.82 -4.39
C PRO A 464 33.09 4.15 -3.71
N THR A 465 32.42 5.07 -4.42
CA THR A 465 32.00 6.38 -3.89
C THR A 465 30.99 6.22 -2.76
N LEU A 466 30.02 5.31 -2.92
CA LEU A 466 29.01 5.06 -1.91
C LEU A 466 29.60 4.44 -0.64
N LEU A 467 30.52 3.48 -0.76
CA LEU A 467 31.22 2.90 0.38
C LEU A 467 32.04 3.96 1.13
N THR A 468 32.71 4.85 0.40
CA THR A 468 33.46 5.95 1.01
C THR A 468 32.54 6.89 1.79
N ALA A 469 31.35 7.18 1.26
CA ALA A 469 30.34 8.00 1.93
C ALA A 469 29.70 7.32 3.16
N LEU A 470 29.69 5.98 3.21
CA LEU A 470 29.16 5.19 4.32
C LEU A 470 30.18 4.94 5.43
N ARG A 471 31.48 5.16 5.16
CA ARG A 471 32.49 5.09 6.22
C ARG A 471 32.17 6.17 7.27
N PRO A 472 32.21 5.83 8.57
CA PRO A 472 32.09 6.83 9.60
C PRO A 472 33.15 7.91 9.35
N SER A 473 32.73 9.18 9.36
CA SER A 473 33.67 10.29 9.31
C SER A 473 34.63 10.10 10.49
N ALA A 474 35.93 10.00 10.21
CA ALA A 474 36.93 9.91 11.26
C ALA A 474 36.77 11.16 12.14
N ALA A 475 36.21 10.95 13.33
CA ALA A 475 36.04 11.98 14.35
C ALA A 475 37.39 12.31 15.00
#